data_AF-A0A517NKF4-F1
#
_entry.id   AF-A0A517NKF4-F1
#
_cell.length_a   1.000
_cell.length_b   1.000
_cell.length_c   1.000
_cell.angle_alpha   90.00
_cell.angle_beta   90.00
_cell.angle_gamma   90.00
#
_symmetry.space_group_name_H-M   'P 1'
#
loop_
_entity.id
_entity.type
_entity.pdbx_description
1 polymer ?
#
loop_
_entity_poly.entity_id
_entity_poly.type
_entity_poly.pdbx_seq_one_letter_code
_entity_poly.pdbx_strand_id
1 'polypeptide(L)' 'MHQCAHHHHPAGADYGWAFAVGVTLNVVFVAIEGAFGWWTGSLALLADAGHNLSDVLGLLMAWGGYALAW' A
#
# COMPACT_ATOMS: atom_id res chain seq x y z
N MET A 1 25.00 13.85 40.71
CA MET A 1 23.55 13.69 40.48
C MET A 1 23.41 13.26 39.03
N HIS A 2 23.20 11.96 38.77
CA HIS A 2 23.08 11.45 37.40
C HIS A 2 21.76 11.95 36.80
N GLN A 3 21.85 12.86 35.84
CA GLN A 3 20.72 13.27 35.00
C GLN A 3 20.44 12.13 34.02
N CYS A 4 19.40 11.35 34.29
CA CYS A 4 18.85 10.42 33.32
C CYS A 4 18.29 11.25 32.15
N ALA A 5 19.07 11.38 31.08
CA ALA A 5 18.59 11.86 29.80
C ALA A 5 17.53 10.84 29.31
N HIS A 6 16.26 11.15 29.54
CA HIS A 6 15.16 10.50 28.85
C HIS A 6 15.30 10.81 27.36
N HIS A 7 16.02 9.94 26.63
CA HIS A 7 15.88 9.85 25.20
C HIS A 7 14.42 9.43 24.93
N HIS A 8 13.57 10.43 24.71
CA HIS A 8 12.32 10.23 24.00
C HIS A 8 12.72 9.67 22.63
N HIS A 9 12.59 8.36 22.46
CA HIS A 9 12.44 7.81 21.12
C HIS A 9 11.34 8.64 20.45
N PRO A 10 11.56 9.21 19.26
CA PRO A 10 10.53 9.93 18.55
C PRO A 10 9.31 9.00 18.44
N ALA A 11 8.23 9.42 19.09
CA ALA A 11 6.95 8.77 19.01
C ALA A 11 6.45 8.92 17.57
N GLY A 12 6.08 7.80 16.95
CA GLY A 12 5.43 7.76 15.65
C GLY A 12 6.37 7.44 14.51
N ALA A 13 6.56 6.15 14.22
CA ALA A 13 6.68 5.80 12.82
C ALA A 13 5.35 6.20 12.17
N ASP A 14 5.38 7.10 11.19
CA ASP A 14 4.20 7.43 10.37
C ASP A 14 3.86 6.21 9.51
N TYR A 15 3.18 5.23 10.11
CA TYR A 15 2.71 4.02 9.41
C TYR A 15 1.82 4.39 8.22
N GLY A 16 1.13 5.53 8.27
CA GLY A 16 0.38 6.08 7.14
C GLY A 16 1.24 6.39 5.91
N TRP A 17 2.47 6.89 6.09
CA TRP A 17 3.38 7.13 4.96
C TRP A 17 3.91 5.83 4.36
N ALA A 18 4.33 4.89 5.20
CA ALA A 18 4.77 3.56 4.73
C ALA A 18 3.63 2.83 3.99
N PHE A 19 2.41 2.94 4.49
CA PHE A 19 1.21 2.41 3.86
C PHE A 19 0.91 3.10 2.52
N ALA A 20 1.03 4.44 2.46
CA ALA A 20 0.88 5.23 1.24
C ALA A 20 1.81 4.77 0.12
N VAL A 21 3.08 4.59 0.48
CA VAL A 21 4.11 4.11 -0.45
C VAL A 21 3.78 2.69 -0.91
N GLY A 22 3.41 1.80 0.00
CA GLY A 22 3.03 0.42 -0.33
C GLY A 22 1.85 0.34 -1.29
N VAL A 23 0.76 1.08 -1.02
CA VAL A 23 -0.42 1.13 -1.89
C VAL A 23 -0.06 1.70 -3.26
N THR A 24 0.71 2.79 -3.30
CA THR A 24 1.11 3.43 -4.57
C THR A 24 1.94 2.50 -5.43
N LEU A 25 2.93 1.83 -4.84
CA LEU A 25 3.76 0.84 -5.54
C LEU A 25 2.91 -0.32 -6.08
N ASN A 26 1.94 -0.80 -5.30
CA ASN A 26 1.07 -1.90 -5.71
C ASN A 26 0.13 -1.49 -6.87
N VAL A 27 -0.48 -0.30 -6.81
CA VAL A 27 -1.28 0.25 -7.93
C VAL A 27 -0.47 0.32 -9.22
N VAL A 28 0.78 0.80 -9.15
CA VAL A 28 1.67 0.88 -10.32
C VAL A 28 1.96 -0.52 -10.86
N PHE A 29 2.22 -1.50 -9.99
CA PHE A 29 2.48 -2.88 -10.38
C PHE A 29 1.29 -3.50 -11.12
N VAL A 30 0.09 -3.41 -10.55
CA VAL A 30 -1.17 -3.86 -11.17
C VAL A 30 -1.40 -3.23 -12.54
N ALA A 31 -1.13 -1.92 -12.67
CA ALA A 31 -1.29 -1.21 -13.94
C ALA A 31 -0.33 -1.74 -15.01
N ILE A 32 0.90 -2.06 -14.64
CA ILE A 32 1.89 -2.67 -15.55
C ILE A 32 1.43 -4.07 -15.95
N GLU A 33 1.04 -4.92 -15.01
CA GLU A 33 0.58 -6.29 -15.31
C GLU A 33 -0.66 -6.30 -16.19
N GLY A 34 -1.63 -5.43 -15.93
CA GLY A 34 -2.82 -5.26 -16.76
C GLY A 34 -2.49 -4.78 -18.18
N ALA A 35 -1.60 -3.79 -18.31
CA ALA A 35 -1.17 -3.28 -19.60
C ALA A 35 -0.42 -4.34 -20.42
N PHE A 36 0.52 -5.06 -19.80
CA PHE A 36 1.26 -6.14 -20.45
C PHE A 36 0.36 -7.35 -20.75
N GLY A 37 -0.54 -7.71 -19.84
CA GLY A 37 -1.52 -8.78 -20.04
C GLY A 37 -2.43 -8.48 -21.23
N TRP A 38 -2.88 -7.24 -21.37
CA TRP A 38 -3.66 -6.80 -22.53
C TRP A 38 -2.83 -6.80 -23.82
N TRP A 39 -1.62 -6.25 -23.80
CA TRP A 39 -0.78 -6.15 -24.99
C TRP A 39 -0.29 -7.51 -25.51
N THR A 40 -0.02 -8.44 -24.60
CA THR A 40 0.41 -9.81 -24.93
C THR A 40 -0.76 -10.77 -25.18
N GLY A 41 -2.01 -10.34 -24.94
CA GLY A 41 -3.19 -11.21 -25.03
C GLY A 41 -3.20 -12.32 -23.97
N SER A 42 -2.49 -12.14 -22.85
CA SER A 42 -2.33 -13.14 -21.81
C SER A 42 -3.43 -13.02 -20.75
N LEU A 43 -4.38 -13.95 -20.80
CA LEU A 43 -5.41 -14.10 -19.76
C LEU A 43 -4.81 -14.42 -18.39
N ALA A 44 -3.64 -15.05 -18.35
CA ALA A 44 -2.94 -15.35 -17.10
C ALA A 44 -2.45 -14.07 -16.40
N LEU A 45 -1.78 -13.16 -17.12
CA LEU A 45 -1.37 -11.87 -16.56
C LEU A 45 -2.57 -11.01 -16.19
N LEU A 46 -3.63 -11.05 -16.99
CA LEU A 46 -4.84 -10.26 -16.70
C LEU A 46 -5.57 -10.79 -15.45
N ALA A 47 -5.59 -12.09 -15.23
CA ALA A 47 -6.13 -12.70 -14.02
C ALA A 47 -5.30 -12.35 -12.77
N ASP A 48 -3.98 -12.37 -12.91
CA ASP A 48 -3.06 -11.98 -11.82
C ASP A 48 -3.24 -10.50 -11.45
N ALA A 49 -3.29 -9.62 -12.45
CA ALA A 49 -3.58 -8.19 -12.27
C ALA A 49 -4.96 -7.96 -11.63
N GLY A 50 -5.99 -8.73 -12.00
CA GLY A 50 -7.34 -8.61 -11.45
C GLY A 50 -7.46 -9.03 -9.98
N HIS A 51 -6.73 -10.07 -9.57
CA HIS A 51 -6.63 -10.44 -8.17
C HIS A 51 -5.91 -9.34 -7.36
N ASN A 52 -4.76 -8.87 -7.86
CA ASN A 52 -3.94 -7.86 -7.21
C ASN A 52 -4.67 -6.49 -7.14
N LEU A 53 -5.49 -6.16 -8.14
CA LEU A 53 -6.42 -5.01 -8.10
C LEU A 53 -7.43 -5.12 -6.95
N SER A 54 -8.00 -6.31 -6.72
CA SER A 54 -8.97 -6.51 -5.64
C SER A 54 -8.33 -6.31 -4.26
N ASP A 55 -7.08 -6.75 -4.10
CA ASP A 55 -6.27 -6.48 -2.91
C ASP A 55 -6.03 -4.98 -2.68
N VAL A 56 -5.63 -4.24 -3.72
CA VAL A 56 -5.46 -2.77 -3.65
C VAL A 56 -6.75 -2.07 -3.23
N LEU A 57 -7.88 -2.44 -3.83
CA LEU A 57 -9.18 -1.87 -3.48
C LEU A 57 -9.53 -2.15 -2.01
N GLY A 58 -9.20 -3.35 -1.52
CA GLY A 58 -9.29 -3.70 -0.11
C GLY A 58 -8.42 -2.81 0.79
N LEU A 59 -7.15 -2.59 0.41
CA LEU A 59 -6.23 -1.71 1.14
C LEU A 59 -6.72 -0.25 1.16
N LEU A 60 -7.21 0.26 0.03
CA LEU A 60 -7.77 1.62 -0.08
C LEU A 60 -9.03 1.78 0.77
N MET A 61 -9.92 0.77 0.78
CA MET A 61 -11.10 0.78 1.67
C MET A 61 -10.70 0.74 3.14
N ALA A 62 -9.74 -0.11 3.51
CA ALA A 62 -9.24 -0.19 4.89
C ALA A 62 -8.62 1.14 5.34
N TRP A 63 -7.85 1.80 4.47
CA TRP A 63 -7.28 3.11 4.75
C TRP A 63 -8.34 4.20 4.83
N GLY A 64 -9.31 4.23 3.92
CA GLY A 64 -10.45 5.14 4.01
C GLY A 64 -11.20 4.99 5.33
N GLY A 65 -11.44 3.75 5.77
CA GLY A 65 -12.02 3.44 7.07
C GLY A 65 -11.16 3.97 8.23
N TYR A 66 -9.85 3.75 8.21
CA TYR A 66 -8.93 4.30 9.21
C TYR A 66 -8.94 5.85 9.24
N ALA A 67 -8.98 6.50 8.08
CA ALA A 67 -9.01 7.95 7.97
C ALA A 67 -10.34 8.56 8.46
N LEU A 68 -11.45 7.83 8.31
CA LEU A 68 -12.79 8.23 8.76
C LEU A 68 -13.09 7.81 10.20
N ALA A 69 -12.31 6.90 10.79
CA ALA A 69 -12.49 6.41 12.16
C ALA A 69 -12.02 7.41 13.24
N TRP A 70 -11.72 8.64 12.84
CA TRP A 70 -11.32 9.74 13.71
C TRP A 70 -12.51 10.63 14.07
#